data_AF-A0A0M9EW79-F1
#
_entry.id   AF-A0A0M9EW79-F1
#
_cell.length_a   1.000
_cell.length_b   1.000
_cell.length_c   1.000
_cell.angle_alpha   90.00
_cell.angle_beta   90.00
_cell.angle_gamma   90.00
#
_symmetry.space_group_name_H-M   'P 1'
#
loop_
_entity.id
_entity.type
_entity.pdbx_description
1 polymer ?
#
loop_
_entity_poly.entity_id
_entity_poly.type
_entity_poly.pdbx_seq_one_letter_code
_entity_poly.pdbx_strand_id
1 'polypeptide(L)'
;MSSPKDSQEWTKVSRKSRKNKSKSTNSNSIPSSSRSHTDVRMNVVPNTENIRTPAELEASYRRCRERWESEPSCAKVRELITSKASHLNKINRAVNFGVGTFDPKGAYDPKASFVQLAAFDVIVEELGKITDEKMETYIQDPMFSASDKTFLGNLGHTVVEEPAGNDLVTPTTFFFGVHLYKGIYKEAFEKHLPALFIGTGWNAWDNMLSPNGLEEIHEIHKTYGHCEFPEDKYDTAFSTTSIYWKATGEQEDEKGESVKDKDKGKVEEAESEKVAIKEEEEDELSKKLESTTIS
;
A
#
# COMPACT_ATOMS: atom_id res chain seq x y z
N MET A 1 -1.77 -45.20 43.87
CA MET A 1 -1.02 -45.13 42.60
C MET A 1 -1.61 -46.14 41.63
N SER A 2 -2.26 -45.68 40.56
CA SER A 2 -2.32 -46.26 39.21
C SER A 2 -3.48 -45.65 38.43
N SER A 3 -3.26 -45.54 37.13
CA SER A 3 -3.65 -44.49 36.20
C SER A 3 -5.15 -44.38 35.81
N PRO A 4 -5.56 -43.25 35.20
CA PRO A 4 -6.92 -43.00 34.73
C PRO A 4 -7.19 -43.65 33.37
N LYS A 5 -8.45 -44.05 33.14
CA LYS A 5 -8.95 -44.50 31.84
C LYS A 5 -9.30 -43.30 30.97
N ASP A 6 -8.60 -43.19 29.85
CA ASP A 6 -9.05 -42.48 28.66
C ASP A 6 -10.38 -43.04 28.15
N SER A 7 -11.30 -42.15 27.80
CA SER A 7 -12.34 -42.41 26.81
C SER A 7 -12.72 -41.08 26.17
N GLN A 8 -12.13 -40.82 25.01
CA GLN A 8 -12.52 -39.78 24.07
C GLN A 8 -13.95 -40.06 23.59
N GLU A 9 -14.86 -39.11 23.76
CA GLU A 9 -16.15 -39.11 23.06
C GLU A 9 -16.33 -37.77 22.36
N TRP A 10 -16.00 -37.75 21.07
CA TRP A 10 -16.19 -36.60 20.18
C TRP A 10 -17.69 -36.40 19.92
N THR A 11 -18.25 -35.27 20.36
CA THR A 11 -19.62 -34.89 20.00
C THR A 11 -19.63 -34.16 18.65
N LYS A 12 -20.15 -34.85 17.64
CA LYS A 12 -20.34 -34.36 16.26
C LYS A 12 -21.76 -33.81 16.12
N VAL A 13 -21.93 -32.49 16.03
CA VAL A 13 -23.26 -31.88 15.81
C VAL A 13 -23.41 -31.48 14.34
N SER A 14 -24.17 -32.27 13.57
CA SER A 14 -24.57 -31.93 12.20
C SER A 14 -25.81 -31.03 12.20
N ARG A 15 -25.79 -29.96 11.40
CA ARG A 15 -26.93 -29.05 11.20
C ARG A 15 -28.02 -29.73 10.36
N LYS A 16 -29.24 -29.85 10.89
CA LYS A 16 -30.43 -30.26 10.13
C LYS A 16 -30.95 -29.06 9.32
N SER A 17 -30.79 -29.13 8.01
CA SER A 17 -31.43 -28.26 7.01
C SER A 17 -32.96 -28.45 7.01
N ARG A 18 -33.73 -27.40 7.33
CA ARG A 18 -35.17 -27.34 7.05
C ARG A 18 -35.38 -26.81 5.63
N LYS A 19 -35.87 -27.70 4.75
CA LYS A 19 -36.46 -27.37 3.45
C LYS A 19 -37.72 -26.51 3.68
N ASN A 20 -37.70 -25.25 3.25
CA ASN A 20 -38.93 -24.51 2.96
C ASN A 20 -39.19 -24.57 1.46
N LYS A 21 -40.32 -25.18 1.13
CA LYS A 21 -40.89 -25.35 -0.20
C LYS A 21 -41.88 -24.19 -0.40
N SER A 22 -41.52 -23.19 -1.18
CA SER A 22 -42.50 -22.23 -1.71
C SER A 22 -42.50 -22.27 -3.25
N LYS A 23 -43.68 -21.99 -3.80
CA LYS A 23 -44.17 -22.42 -5.10
C LYS A 23 -43.52 -21.70 -6.28
N SER A 24 -43.28 -22.49 -7.33
CA SER A 24 -43.00 -22.08 -8.70
C SER A 24 -44.12 -21.22 -9.29
N THR A 25 -43.72 -20.14 -9.98
CA THR A 25 -44.40 -19.64 -11.19
C THR A 25 -43.32 -19.30 -12.22
N ASN A 26 -43.53 -19.81 -13.44
CA ASN A 26 -42.64 -19.76 -14.60
C ASN A 26 -42.31 -18.32 -15.08
N SER A 27 -41.08 -18.09 -15.53
CA SER A 27 -40.83 -17.88 -16.98
C SER A 27 -39.34 -17.64 -17.29
N ASN A 28 -38.91 -18.31 -18.37
CA ASN A 28 -37.79 -18.05 -19.28
C ASN A 28 -36.34 -18.25 -18.80
N SER A 29 -35.84 -19.40 -19.26
CA SER A 29 -34.44 -19.79 -19.43
C SER A 29 -33.64 -18.80 -20.28
N ILE A 30 -32.52 -18.33 -19.74
CA ILE A 30 -31.36 -17.82 -20.49
C ILE A 30 -30.14 -18.62 -20.02
N PRO A 31 -29.23 -19.08 -20.90
CA PRO A 31 -28.13 -19.94 -20.50
C PRO A 31 -27.16 -19.14 -19.63
N SER A 32 -26.81 -19.70 -18.47
CA SER A 32 -25.81 -19.13 -17.57
C SER A 32 -24.42 -19.36 -18.16
N SER A 33 -24.03 -18.51 -19.12
CA SER A 33 -22.64 -18.30 -19.47
C SER A 33 -21.98 -17.46 -18.38
N SER A 34 -20.98 -18.04 -17.73
CA SER A 34 -19.76 -17.39 -17.22
C SER A 34 -19.90 -15.90 -16.84
N ARG A 35 -20.39 -15.61 -15.62
CA ARG A 35 -20.21 -14.28 -15.03
C ARG A 35 -18.93 -14.28 -14.21
N SER A 36 -17.88 -13.71 -14.78
CA SER A 36 -16.70 -13.25 -14.04
C SER A 36 -17.16 -12.22 -13.01
N HIS A 37 -16.78 -12.40 -11.75
CA HIS A 37 -17.08 -11.48 -10.64
C HIS A 37 -16.19 -10.21 -10.65
N THR A 38 -15.63 -9.84 -11.79
CA THR A 38 -14.72 -8.70 -11.95
C THR A 38 -15.46 -7.61 -12.72
N ASP A 39 -15.46 -6.38 -12.20
CA ASP A 39 -16.00 -5.14 -12.81
C ASP A 39 -17.48 -4.79 -12.60
N VAL A 40 -18.14 -5.24 -11.53
CA VAL A 40 -19.40 -4.61 -11.12
C VAL A 40 -19.11 -3.49 -10.13
N ARG A 41 -19.01 -2.24 -10.61
CA ARG A 41 -19.27 -1.06 -9.76
C ARG A 41 -20.71 -1.22 -9.26
N MET A 42 -20.85 -1.71 -8.02
CA MET A 42 -22.15 -1.74 -7.37
C MET A 42 -22.65 -0.29 -7.28
N ASN A 43 -23.92 -0.04 -7.60
CA ASN A 43 -24.54 1.26 -7.30
C ASN A 43 -24.61 1.38 -5.78
N VAL A 44 -23.54 1.91 -5.21
CA VAL A 44 -23.38 2.17 -3.79
C VAL A 44 -24.11 3.45 -3.46
N VAL A 45 -25.00 3.40 -2.47
CA VAL A 45 -25.73 4.57 -1.96
C VAL A 45 -25.37 4.75 -0.49
N PRO A 46 -24.83 5.92 -0.09
CA PRO A 46 -24.56 6.22 1.32
C PRO A 46 -25.80 6.08 2.19
N ASN A 47 -25.61 5.64 3.44
CA ASN A 47 -26.70 5.59 4.41
C ASN A 47 -27.19 7.02 4.75
N THR A 48 -28.50 7.21 4.80
CA THR A 48 -29.14 8.49 5.13
C THR A 48 -29.93 8.46 6.46
N GLU A 49 -30.02 7.29 7.11
CA GLU A 49 -30.90 7.06 8.26
C GLU A 49 -30.13 6.56 9.50
N ASN A 50 -30.54 7.01 10.70
CA ASN A 50 -29.93 6.63 11.99
C ASN A 50 -28.41 6.82 12.05
N ILE A 51 -27.91 7.86 11.38
CA ILE A 51 -26.49 8.18 11.33
C ILE A 51 -26.07 8.82 12.65
N ARG A 52 -24.95 8.36 13.21
CA ARG A 52 -24.21 9.00 14.30
C ARG A 52 -23.79 10.40 13.89
N THR A 53 -23.81 11.30 14.85
CA THR A 53 -23.36 12.67 14.66
C THR A 53 -21.83 12.72 14.46
N PRO A 54 -21.28 13.77 13.83
CA PRO A 54 -19.83 13.91 13.66
C PRO A 54 -19.07 13.85 14.99
N ALA A 55 -19.65 14.39 16.07
CA ALA A 55 -19.05 14.36 17.40
C ALA A 55 -19.00 12.94 18.00
N GLU A 56 -20.00 12.10 17.74
CA GLU A 56 -19.99 10.69 18.18
C GLU A 56 -18.98 9.84 17.39
N LEU A 57 -18.84 10.11 16.09
CA LEU A 57 -17.79 9.51 15.25
C LEU A 57 -16.41 9.91 15.76
N GLU A 58 -16.19 11.19 16.05
CA GLU A 58 -14.93 11.70 16.57
C GLU A 58 -14.57 11.10 17.93
N ALA A 59 -15.52 11.02 18.86
CA ALA A 59 -15.30 10.38 20.15
C ALA A 59 -14.95 8.89 20.01
N SER A 60 -15.58 8.19 19.06
CA SER A 60 -15.29 6.78 18.77
C SER A 60 -13.89 6.62 18.17
N TYR A 61 -13.54 7.45 17.20
CA TYR A 61 -12.22 7.49 16.59
C TYR A 61 -11.14 7.73 17.62
N ARG A 62 -11.27 8.75 18.49
CA ARG A 62 -10.27 9.05 19.52
C ARG A 62 -10.02 7.86 20.44
N ARG A 63 -11.09 7.16 20.87
CA ARG A 63 -10.97 5.95 21.69
C ARG A 63 -10.29 4.80 20.93
N CYS A 64 -10.66 4.59 19.67
CA CYS A 64 -10.05 3.56 18.83
C CYS A 64 -8.57 3.84 18.57
N ARG A 65 -8.21 5.10 18.30
CA ARG A 65 -6.84 5.55 18.09
C ARG A 65 -6.00 5.39 19.35
N GLU A 66 -6.47 5.87 20.50
CA GLU A 66 -5.76 5.70 21.79
C GLU A 66 -5.48 4.22 22.07
N ARG A 67 -6.47 3.36 21.84
CA ARG A 67 -6.30 1.91 21.97
C ARG A 67 -5.24 1.38 21.01
N TRP A 68 -5.35 1.66 19.71
CA TRP A 68 -4.44 1.13 18.71
C TRP A 68 -3.00 1.64 18.92
N GLU A 69 -2.81 2.89 19.34
CA GLU A 69 -1.50 3.43 19.69
C GLU A 69 -0.85 2.73 20.90
N SER A 70 -1.65 2.13 21.79
CA SER A 70 -1.14 1.30 22.88
C SER A 70 -0.74 -0.12 22.46
N GLU A 71 -1.12 -0.55 21.26
CA GLU A 71 -0.85 -1.91 20.75
C GLU A 71 0.57 -2.01 20.16
N PRO A 72 1.26 -3.17 20.28
CA PRO A 72 2.61 -3.35 19.74
C PRO A 72 2.71 -3.18 18.21
N SER A 73 1.60 -3.42 17.49
CA SER A 73 1.51 -3.22 16.05
C SER A 73 1.76 -1.76 15.66
N CYS A 74 1.17 -0.79 16.36
CA CYS A 74 1.41 0.64 16.11
C CYS A 74 2.89 1.02 16.28
N ALA A 75 3.53 0.57 17.37
CA ALA A 75 4.94 0.83 17.61
C ALA A 75 5.84 0.30 16.47
N LYS A 76 5.57 -0.92 15.98
CA LYS A 76 6.27 -1.50 14.83
C LYS A 76 6.02 -0.74 13.54
N VAL A 77 4.79 -0.25 13.31
CA VAL A 77 4.49 0.60 12.14
C VAL A 77 5.34 1.87 12.18
N ARG A 78 5.39 2.58 13.32
CA ARG A 78 6.22 3.79 13.47
C ARG A 78 7.70 3.50 13.21
N GLU A 79 8.22 2.40 13.74
CA GLU A 79 9.60 1.96 13.50
C GLU A 79 9.87 1.66 12.03
N LEU A 80 8.96 0.95 11.34
CA LEU A 80 9.10 0.63 9.93
C LEU A 80 9.11 1.89 9.06
N ILE A 81 8.19 2.83 9.30
CA ILE A 81 8.15 4.09 8.53
C ILE A 81 9.44 4.88 8.77
N THR A 82 9.87 5.03 10.02
CA THR A 82 11.10 5.76 10.36
C THR A 82 12.35 5.11 9.76
N SER A 83 12.45 3.77 9.81
CA SER A 83 13.67 3.06 9.39
C SER A 83 13.73 2.76 7.90
N LYS A 84 12.59 2.48 7.25
CA LYS A 84 12.52 2.04 5.85
C LYS A 84 12.08 3.12 4.88
N ALA A 85 11.40 4.16 5.36
CA ALA A 85 10.89 5.24 4.51
C ALA A 85 11.51 6.62 4.83
N SER A 86 12.56 6.69 5.67
CA SER A 86 13.24 7.95 6.01
C SER A 86 13.87 8.66 4.80
N HIS A 87 14.22 7.92 3.74
CA HIS A 87 14.73 8.50 2.50
C HIS A 87 13.63 9.09 1.60
N LEU A 88 12.35 8.83 1.90
CA LEU A 88 11.20 9.35 1.14
C LEU A 88 10.81 10.77 1.59
N ASN A 89 11.80 11.65 1.75
CA ASN A 89 11.65 13.01 2.26
C ASN A 89 10.96 13.99 1.29
N LYS A 90 10.58 13.54 0.10
CA LYS A 90 9.82 14.32 -0.90
C LYS A 90 8.32 14.05 -0.84
N ILE A 91 7.85 13.14 0.02
CA ILE A 91 6.41 12.88 0.14
C ILE A 91 5.74 14.13 0.70
N ASN A 92 4.76 14.68 -0.02
CA ASN A 92 4.07 15.91 0.36
C ASN A 92 2.54 15.75 0.48
N ARG A 93 2.04 14.58 0.09
CA ARG A 93 0.62 14.24 0.14
C ARG A 93 0.39 12.81 0.57
N ALA A 94 -0.65 12.60 1.37
CA ALA A 94 -1.20 11.31 1.71
C ALA A 94 -2.64 11.17 1.19
N VAL A 95 -2.94 10.03 0.58
CA VAL A 95 -4.25 9.72 -0.01
C VAL A 95 -4.75 8.41 0.58
N ASN A 96 -5.93 8.43 1.21
CA ASN A 96 -6.58 7.25 1.78
C ASN A 96 -7.84 6.89 0.99
N PHE A 97 -7.89 5.68 0.45
CA PHE A 97 -9.04 5.17 -0.31
C PHE A 97 -9.75 4.05 0.45
N GLY A 98 -11.08 4.07 0.39
CA GLY A 98 -11.91 2.91 0.69
C GLY A 98 -11.89 2.45 2.15
N VAL A 99 -11.69 3.37 3.10
CA VAL A 99 -11.70 3.06 4.54
C VAL A 99 -13.08 2.60 5.05
N GLY A 100 -14.14 2.82 4.26
CA GLY A 100 -15.53 2.52 4.59
C GLY A 100 -16.21 3.65 5.36
N THR A 101 -17.54 3.57 5.47
CA THR A 101 -18.29 4.46 6.37
C THR A 101 -17.96 4.14 7.82
N PHE A 102 -17.90 5.17 8.66
CA PHE A 102 -17.74 5.00 10.09
C PHE A 102 -19.08 4.73 10.77
N ASP A 103 -20.20 4.89 10.07
CA ASP A 103 -21.52 4.68 10.65
C ASP A 103 -21.93 3.20 10.69
N PRO A 104 -22.39 2.67 11.83
CA PRO A 104 -22.85 1.30 11.92
C PRO A 104 -24.23 1.14 11.29
N LYS A 105 -24.30 0.69 10.03
CA LYS A 105 -25.45 -0.09 9.54
C LYS A 105 -25.06 -1.35 8.78
N GLY A 106 -25.48 -2.50 9.30
CA GLY A 106 -25.41 -3.80 8.63
C GLY A 106 -24.40 -4.79 9.22
N ALA A 107 -23.83 -5.65 8.37
CA ALA A 107 -22.96 -6.78 8.76
C ALA A 107 -21.47 -6.43 8.97
N TYR A 108 -21.11 -5.15 8.84
CA TYR A 108 -19.71 -4.70 8.91
C TYR A 108 -19.49 -3.88 10.18
N ASP A 109 -18.46 -4.27 10.93
CA ASP A 109 -18.02 -3.59 12.15
C ASP A 109 -17.18 -2.35 11.78
N PRO A 110 -17.61 -1.12 12.10
CA PRO A 110 -16.85 0.09 11.78
C PRO A 110 -15.53 0.18 12.56
N LYS A 111 -15.27 -0.73 13.51
CA LYS A 111 -13.98 -0.84 14.20
C LYS A 111 -12.82 -0.91 13.21
N ALA A 112 -12.94 -1.69 12.14
CA ALA A 112 -11.88 -1.81 11.13
C ALA A 112 -11.59 -0.44 10.49
N SER A 113 -12.63 0.30 10.08
CA SER A 113 -12.51 1.64 9.52
C SER A 113 -11.82 2.62 10.48
N PHE A 114 -12.21 2.62 11.76
CA PHE A 114 -11.55 3.49 12.75
C PHE A 114 -10.07 3.13 12.97
N VAL A 115 -9.75 1.84 13.03
CA VAL A 115 -8.37 1.39 13.22
C VAL A 115 -7.52 1.70 11.99
N GLN A 116 -8.05 1.49 10.78
CA GLN A 116 -7.38 1.86 9.54
C GLN A 116 -7.16 3.37 9.41
N LEU A 117 -8.14 4.20 9.80
CA LEU A 117 -7.95 5.66 9.85
C LEU A 117 -6.89 6.05 10.88
N ALA A 118 -6.91 5.46 12.08
CA ALA A 118 -5.88 5.72 13.10
C ALA A 118 -4.48 5.35 12.61
N ALA A 119 -4.33 4.22 11.91
CA ALA A 119 -3.06 3.83 11.31
C ALA A 119 -2.60 4.81 10.21
N PHE A 120 -3.51 5.24 9.34
CA PHE A 120 -3.23 6.27 8.34
C PHE A 120 -2.69 7.54 8.99
N ASP A 121 -3.37 8.07 10.01
CA ASP A 121 -2.98 9.31 10.68
C ASP A 121 -1.63 9.21 11.37
N VAL A 122 -1.36 8.08 12.04
CA VAL A 122 -0.07 7.83 12.68
C VAL A 122 1.06 7.79 11.65
N ILE A 123 0.85 7.16 10.49
CA ILE A 123 1.85 7.11 9.44
C ILE A 123 2.08 8.50 8.84
N VAL A 124 1.01 9.26 8.63
CA VAL A 124 1.07 10.67 8.18
C VAL A 124 1.90 11.51 9.16
N GLU A 125 1.71 11.33 10.46
CA GLU A 125 2.51 12.02 11.48
C GLU A 125 3.99 11.65 11.43
N GLU A 126 4.33 10.37 11.23
CA GLU A 126 5.73 9.97 11.06
C GLU A 126 6.34 10.52 9.77
N LEU A 127 5.60 10.53 8.66
CA LEU A 127 6.05 11.13 7.41
C LEU A 127 6.22 12.64 7.52
N GLY A 128 5.36 13.32 8.28
CA GLY A 128 5.52 14.75 8.59
C GLY A 128 6.82 15.05 9.33
N LYS A 129 7.25 14.17 10.25
CA LYS A 129 8.55 14.30 10.91
C LYS A 129 9.74 14.07 9.98
N ILE A 130 9.60 13.14 9.01
CA ILE A 130 10.65 12.82 8.03
C ILE A 130 10.84 13.97 7.03
N THR A 131 9.74 14.62 6.65
CA THR A 131 9.71 15.68 5.62
C THR A 131 9.90 17.08 6.21
N ASP A 132 9.76 17.23 7.53
CA ASP A 132 9.69 18.53 8.24
C ASP A 132 8.58 19.45 7.70
N GLU A 133 7.53 18.84 7.12
CA GLU A 133 6.39 19.55 6.54
C GLU A 133 5.06 18.97 6.98
N LYS A 134 4.02 19.81 6.98
CA LYS A 134 2.65 19.35 7.19
C LYS A 134 2.15 18.67 5.91
N MET A 135 1.87 17.38 6.01
CA MET A 135 1.30 16.57 4.94
C MET A 135 -0.12 17.03 4.55
N GLU A 136 -0.38 17.19 3.25
CA GLU A 136 -1.75 17.27 2.77
C GLU A 136 -2.42 15.90 2.86
N THR A 137 -3.64 15.81 3.42
CA THR A 137 -4.35 14.54 3.56
C THR A 137 -5.68 14.56 2.81
N TYR A 138 -5.89 13.56 1.96
CA TYR A 138 -7.10 13.38 1.18
C TYR A 138 -7.71 12.01 1.42
N ILE A 139 -9.03 11.94 1.55
CA ILE A 139 -9.73 10.69 1.80
C ILE A 139 -10.88 10.54 0.81
N GLN A 140 -11.00 9.38 0.18
CA GLN A 140 -12.04 9.06 -0.79
C GLN A 140 -12.73 7.75 -0.43
N ASP A 141 -14.05 7.79 -0.27
CA ASP A 141 -14.89 6.58 -0.20
C ASP A 141 -16.31 6.90 -0.69
N PRO A 142 -16.86 6.13 -1.66
CA PRO A 142 -18.22 6.33 -2.14
C PRO A 142 -19.30 6.05 -1.07
N MET A 143 -18.98 5.38 0.03
CA MET A 143 -19.90 5.10 1.14
C MET A 143 -20.08 6.27 2.10
N PHE A 144 -19.28 7.34 2.01
CA PHE A 144 -19.30 8.41 3.02
C PHE A 144 -20.65 9.13 3.08
N SER A 145 -21.24 9.14 4.26
CA SER A 145 -22.38 9.98 4.62
C SER A 145 -21.94 11.44 4.83
N ALA A 146 -22.90 12.36 4.90
CA ALA A 146 -22.61 13.76 5.28
C ALA A 146 -21.97 13.86 6.68
N SER A 147 -22.31 12.94 7.60
CA SER A 147 -21.70 12.89 8.93
C SER A 147 -20.24 12.46 8.86
N ASP A 148 -19.93 11.42 8.08
CA ASP A 148 -18.55 10.97 7.83
C ASP A 148 -17.70 12.11 7.26
N LYS A 149 -18.21 12.81 6.24
CA LYS A 149 -17.51 13.94 5.60
C LYS A 149 -17.19 15.06 6.59
N THR A 150 -18.16 15.40 7.45
CA THR A 150 -17.97 16.44 8.47
C THR A 150 -16.98 15.99 9.55
N PHE A 151 -17.08 14.73 10.01
CA PHE A 151 -16.16 14.15 10.97
C PHE A 151 -14.71 14.15 10.46
N LEU A 152 -14.47 13.66 9.24
CA LEU A 152 -13.14 13.66 8.63
C LEU A 152 -12.60 15.08 8.42
N GLY A 153 -13.46 16.02 8.03
CA GLY A 153 -13.12 17.43 7.94
C GLY A 153 -12.70 18.05 9.28
N ASN A 154 -13.37 17.69 10.38
CA ASN A 154 -13.00 18.13 11.73
C ASN A 154 -11.62 17.63 12.17
N LEU A 155 -11.18 16.47 11.68
CA LEU A 155 -9.83 15.95 11.89
C LEU A 155 -8.76 16.64 11.00
N GLY A 156 -9.19 17.45 10.03
CA GLY A 156 -8.31 18.20 9.13
C GLY A 156 -8.04 17.52 7.80
N HIS A 157 -8.79 16.47 7.45
CA HIS A 157 -8.69 15.81 6.14
C HIS A 157 -9.55 16.51 5.09
N THR A 158 -9.10 16.44 3.84
CA THR A 158 -9.92 16.84 2.68
C THR A 158 -10.64 15.62 2.13
N VAL A 159 -11.97 15.59 2.21
CA VAL A 159 -12.75 14.51 1.58
C VAL A 159 -12.97 14.86 0.11
N VAL A 160 -12.66 13.90 -0.77
CA VAL A 160 -12.83 14.05 -2.23
C VAL A 160 -13.84 13.02 -2.75
N GLU A 161 -14.60 13.42 -3.77
CA GLU A 161 -15.55 12.53 -4.43
C GLU A 161 -14.81 11.65 -5.46
N GLU A 162 -15.26 10.40 -5.61
CA GLU A 162 -14.78 9.53 -6.68
C GLU A 162 -15.17 10.10 -8.07
N PRO A 163 -14.26 10.09 -9.08
CA PRO A 163 -12.90 9.53 -9.09
C PRO A 163 -11.77 10.55 -8.85
N ALA A 164 -12.06 11.73 -8.30
CA ALA A 164 -11.10 12.84 -8.24
C ALA A 164 -9.83 12.51 -7.43
N GLY A 165 -9.90 11.57 -6.49
CA GLY A 165 -8.75 11.10 -5.73
C GLY A 165 -7.68 10.44 -6.60
N ASN A 166 -8.04 9.87 -7.76
CA ASN A 166 -7.07 9.19 -8.64
C ASN A 166 -6.02 10.18 -9.16
N ASP A 167 -6.43 11.42 -9.44
CA ASP A 167 -5.55 12.50 -9.89
C ASP A 167 -4.60 13.01 -8.79
N LEU A 168 -4.82 12.61 -7.54
CA LEU A 168 -3.97 12.98 -6.41
C LEU A 168 -2.80 12.01 -6.21
N VAL A 169 -2.81 10.86 -6.90
CA VAL A 169 -1.72 9.89 -6.85
C VAL A 169 -0.60 10.32 -7.78
N THR A 170 0.56 10.59 -7.18
CA THR A 170 1.76 11.09 -7.86
C THR A 170 3.00 10.34 -7.36
N PRO A 171 4.17 10.50 -8.00
CA PRO A 171 5.42 9.92 -7.53
C PRO A 171 5.88 10.42 -6.14
N THR A 172 5.24 11.43 -5.56
CA THR A 172 5.50 11.95 -4.19
C THR A 172 4.33 11.69 -3.23
N THR A 173 3.44 10.76 -3.57
CA THR A 173 2.27 10.45 -2.75
C THR A 173 2.54 9.25 -1.83
N PHE A 174 2.06 9.32 -0.58
CA PHE A 174 1.76 8.16 0.24
C PHE A 174 0.32 7.70 -0.05
N PHE A 175 0.17 6.51 -0.63
CA PHE A 175 -1.13 5.90 -0.87
C PHE A 175 -1.45 4.87 0.20
N PHE A 176 -2.62 4.99 0.81
CA PHE A 176 -3.16 4.05 1.78
C PHE A 176 -4.51 3.56 1.27
N GLY A 177 -4.67 2.26 1.08
CA GLY A 177 -5.94 1.70 0.65
C GLY A 177 -5.95 0.23 1.00
N VAL A 178 -6.59 -0.12 2.10
CA VAL A 178 -6.60 -1.48 2.62
C VAL A 178 -7.81 -2.22 2.07
N HIS A 179 -7.62 -3.45 1.59
CA HIS A 179 -8.70 -4.32 1.08
C HIS A 179 -9.52 -3.74 -0.09
N LEU A 180 -8.90 -2.89 -0.92
CA LEU A 180 -9.59 -2.36 -2.09
C LEU A 180 -9.81 -3.44 -3.14
N TYR A 181 -10.88 -3.28 -3.91
CA TYR A 181 -11.06 -4.05 -5.12
C TYR A 181 -9.97 -3.71 -6.13
N LYS A 182 -9.52 -4.73 -6.86
CA LYS A 182 -8.53 -4.65 -7.93
C LYS A 182 -8.74 -3.50 -8.92
N GLY A 183 -9.98 -3.26 -9.37
CA GLY A 183 -10.29 -2.17 -10.28
C GLY A 183 -9.95 -0.79 -9.70
N ILE A 184 -10.10 -0.61 -8.39
CA ILE A 184 -9.79 0.65 -7.71
C ILE A 184 -8.27 0.88 -7.67
N TYR A 185 -7.47 -0.15 -7.40
CA TYR A 185 -6.01 -0.01 -7.49
C TYR A 185 -5.55 0.31 -8.91
N LYS A 186 -6.11 -0.39 -9.90
CA LYS A 186 -5.80 -0.15 -11.31
C LYS A 186 -6.08 1.30 -11.70
N GLU A 187 -7.25 1.82 -11.35
CA GLU A 187 -7.62 3.21 -11.63
C GLU A 187 -6.75 4.22 -10.87
N ALA A 188 -6.41 3.94 -9.60
CA ALA A 188 -5.58 4.83 -8.79
C ALA A 188 -4.13 4.93 -9.29
N PHE A 189 -3.60 3.85 -9.86
CA PHE A 189 -2.20 3.76 -10.29
C PHE A 189 -1.98 3.92 -11.80
N GLU A 190 -3.05 4.11 -12.57
CA GLU A 190 -3.02 4.23 -14.03
C GLU A 190 -2.01 5.27 -14.54
N LYS A 191 -1.89 6.41 -13.84
CA LYS A 191 -1.02 7.52 -14.25
C LYS A 191 0.35 7.47 -13.61
N HIS A 192 0.41 7.20 -12.31
CA HIS A 192 1.63 7.26 -11.50
C HIS A 192 1.60 6.23 -10.38
N LEU A 193 2.76 5.67 -10.07
CA LEU A 193 2.96 4.85 -8.87
C LEU A 193 3.35 5.75 -7.67
N PRO A 194 2.78 5.53 -6.47
CA PRO A 194 3.09 6.31 -5.27
C PRO A 194 4.51 6.03 -4.76
N ALA A 195 5.07 6.94 -3.94
CA ALA A 195 6.36 6.72 -3.28
C ALA A 195 6.29 5.67 -2.15
N LEU A 196 5.17 5.67 -1.43
CA LEU A 196 4.86 4.74 -0.35
C LEU A 196 3.45 4.20 -0.61
N PHE A 197 3.29 2.88 -0.60
CA PHE A 197 2.02 2.21 -0.81
C PHE A 197 1.73 1.25 0.35
N ILE A 198 0.54 1.36 0.94
CA ILE A 198 0.02 0.41 1.92
C ILE A 198 -1.34 -0.07 1.46
N GLY A 199 -1.47 -1.38 1.27
CA GLY A 199 -2.70 -2.01 0.80
C GLY A 199 -2.58 -3.52 0.69
N THR A 200 -3.52 -4.15 -0.01
CA THR A 200 -3.52 -5.60 -0.21
C THR A 200 -2.24 -6.02 -0.95
N GLY A 201 -1.43 -6.84 -0.29
CA GLY A 201 -0.13 -7.27 -0.79
C GLY A 201 -0.23 -8.21 -1.99
N TRP A 202 0.79 -8.19 -2.85
CA TRP A 202 0.88 -9.05 -4.04
C TRP A 202 0.66 -10.54 -3.72
N ASN A 203 1.20 -11.04 -2.60
CA ASN A 203 1.03 -12.43 -2.20
C ASN A 203 -0.46 -12.83 -2.05
N ALA A 204 -1.33 -11.91 -1.66
CA ALA A 204 -2.76 -12.19 -1.57
C ALA A 204 -3.43 -12.25 -2.95
N TRP A 205 -2.95 -11.43 -3.89
CA TRP A 205 -3.42 -11.40 -5.28
C TRP A 205 -2.92 -12.57 -6.11
N ASP A 206 -1.67 -12.98 -5.95
CA ASP A 206 -1.05 -14.09 -6.69
C ASP A 206 -1.74 -15.43 -6.40
N ASN A 207 -2.32 -15.56 -5.21
CA ASN A 207 -3.15 -16.69 -4.83
C ASN A 207 -4.55 -16.67 -5.48
N MET A 208 -4.95 -15.60 -6.19
CA MET A 208 -6.23 -15.51 -6.88
C MET A 208 -6.14 -16.00 -8.34
N LEU A 209 -7.22 -16.60 -8.83
CA LEU A 209 -7.30 -17.29 -10.13
C LEU A 209 -7.06 -16.41 -11.39
N SER A 210 -6.81 -15.09 -11.27
CA SER A 210 -6.62 -14.19 -12.42
C SER A 210 -5.87 -12.89 -12.08
N PRO A 211 -4.57 -12.76 -12.43
CA PRO A 211 -3.78 -11.56 -12.13
C PRO A 211 -4.06 -10.37 -13.07
N ASN A 212 -4.70 -10.55 -14.24
CA ASN A 212 -4.94 -9.50 -15.27
C ASN A 212 -5.53 -8.19 -14.73
N GLY A 213 -4.86 -7.04 -14.80
CA GLY A 213 -5.33 -5.77 -14.21
C GLY A 213 -4.73 -5.45 -12.83
N LEU A 214 -3.55 -6.00 -12.53
CA LEU A 214 -2.73 -5.73 -11.34
C LEU A 214 -1.28 -5.48 -11.73
N GLU A 215 -1.03 -5.08 -12.97
CA GLU A 215 0.30 -4.87 -13.53
C GLU A 215 1.09 -3.86 -12.68
N GLU A 216 0.44 -2.80 -12.22
CA GLU A 216 1.01 -1.75 -11.39
C GLU A 216 1.40 -2.27 -10.00
N ILE A 217 0.55 -3.07 -9.35
CA ILE A 217 0.86 -3.66 -8.04
C ILE A 217 2.00 -4.68 -8.18
N HIS A 218 2.02 -5.45 -9.27
CA HIS A 218 3.10 -6.37 -9.56
C HIS A 218 4.44 -5.65 -9.79
N GLU A 219 4.42 -4.51 -10.51
CA GLU A 219 5.59 -3.65 -10.70
C GLU A 219 6.09 -3.09 -9.36
N ILE A 220 5.20 -2.55 -8.52
CA ILE A 220 5.53 -2.09 -7.17
C ILE A 220 6.18 -3.23 -6.38
N HIS A 221 5.57 -4.43 -6.36
CA HIS A 221 6.11 -5.55 -5.61
C HIS A 221 7.51 -5.99 -6.08
N LYS A 222 7.81 -5.86 -7.37
CA LYS A 222 9.12 -6.19 -7.93
C LYS A 222 10.19 -5.13 -7.66
N THR A 223 9.80 -3.86 -7.63
CA THR A 223 10.75 -2.73 -7.65
C THR A 223 10.89 -2.03 -6.31
N TYR A 224 9.94 -2.21 -5.38
CA TYR A 224 9.91 -1.55 -4.08
C TYR A 224 10.45 -2.50 -3.01
N GLY A 225 11.04 -1.92 -1.95
CA GLY A 225 11.21 -2.67 -0.72
C GLY A 225 9.84 -2.89 -0.08
N HIS A 226 9.60 -4.07 0.49
CA HIS A 226 8.31 -4.35 1.11
C HIS A 226 8.38 -5.33 2.28
N CYS A 227 7.37 -5.26 3.16
CA CYS A 227 7.12 -6.23 4.22
C CYS A 227 5.62 -6.36 4.51
N GLU A 228 5.24 -7.38 5.29
CA GLU A 228 3.87 -7.50 5.81
C GLU A 228 3.57 -6.34 6.76
N PHE A 229 2.34 -5.84 6.72
CA PHE A 229 1.89 -4.83 7.66
C PHE A 229 1.81 -5.42 9.07
N PRO A 230 2.36 -4.78 10.11
CA PRO A 230 2.26 -5.27 11.48
C PRO A 230 0.81 -5.37 11.94
N GLU A 231 0.35 -6.59 12.24
CA GLU A 231 -1.00 -6.87 12.73
C GLU A 231 -0.94 -7.67 14.04
N ASP A 232 -1.89 -7.42 14.93
CA ASP A 232 -2.08 -8.22 16.14
C ASP A 232 -2.89 -9.49 15.84
N LYS A 233 -2.55 -10.59 16.50
CA LYS A 233 -2.99 -11.97 16.16
C LYS A 233 -4.51 -12.19 15.95
N TYR A 234 -5.36 -11.33 16.51
CA TYR A 234 -6.82 -11.45 16.42
C TYR A 234 -7.50 -10.25 15.78
N ASP A 235 -6.73 -9.27 15.30
CA ASP A 235 -7.28 -8.24 14.45
C ASP A 235 -7.35 -8.75 13.00
N THR A 236 -8.26 -8.19 12.23
CA THR A 236 -8.43 -8.48 10.80
C THR A 236 -8.41 -7.22 9.95
N ALA A 237 -8.32 -6.03 10.60
CA ALA A 237 -8.30 -4.74 9.95
C ALA A 237 -7.15 -4.59 8.94
N PHE A 238 -6.07 -5.36 9.09
CA PHE A 238 -4.90 -5.32 8.22
C PHE A 238 -4.54 -6.68 7.62
N SER A 239 -5.43 -7.68 7.70
CA SER A 239 -5.21 -8.99 7.11
C SER A 239 -4.79 -8.87 5.64
N THR A 240 -3.78 -9.62 5.19
CA THR A 240 -3.24 -9.52 3.81
C THR A 240 -2.68 -8.16 3.38
N THR A 241 -2.44 -7.23 4.32
CA THR A 241 -1.88 -5.90 4.02
C THR A 241 -0.36 -5.94 4.00
N SER A 242 0.25 -5.16 3.12
CA SER A 242 1.70 -5.00 3.02
C SER A 242 2.06 -3.53 2.92
N ILE A 243 3.29 -3.20 3.32
CA ILE A 243 3.90 -1.88 3.19
C ILE A 243 4.95 -1.97 2.08
N TYR A 244 4.91 -1.04 1.14
CA TYR A 244 5.82 -0.93 0.00
C TYR A 244 6.44 0.46 -0.04
N TRP A 245 7.76 0.57 -0.03
CA TRP A 245 8.47 1.84 -0.15
C TRP A 245 9.39 1.82 -1.37
N LYS A 246 9.32 2.89 -2.16
CA LYS A 246 10.17 3.03 -3.35
C LYS A 246 11.63 3.00 -2.91
N ALA A 247 12.46 2.17 -3.55
CA ALA A 247 13.88 2.13 -3.25
C ALA A 247 14.51 3.51 -3.54
N THR A 248 15.56 3.89 -2.80
CA THR A 248 16.43 4.99 -3.22
C THR A 248 16.97 4.65 -4.59
N GLY A 249 16.47 5.33 -5.62
CA GLY A 249 17.10 5.30 -6.93
C GLY A 249 18.50 5.91 -6.78
N GLU A 250 19.51 5.23 -7.31
CA GLU A 250 20.71 5.92 -7.77
C GLU A 250 20.24 7.08 -8.64
N GLN A 251 20.76 8.29 -8.39
CA GLN A 251 20.43 9.45 -9.20
C GLN A 251 20.58 9.06 -10.67
N GLU A 252 19.48 9.07 -11.42
CA GLU A 252 19.58 9.15 -12.87
C GLU A 252 20.25 10.49 -13.15
N ASP A 253 21.57 10.45 -13.34
CA ASP A 253 22.35 11.56 -13.85
C ASP A 253 21.64 12.06 -15.11
N GLU A 254 21.05 13.25 -15.02
CA GLU A 254 20.71 14.04 -16.19
C GLU A 254 22.01 14.21 -16.98
N LYS A 255 22.21 13.34 -17.98
CA LYS A 255 23.15 13.60 -19.07
C LYS A 255 22.61 14.79 -19.84
N GLY A 256 22.94 15.98 -19.35
CA GLY A 256 22.88 17.22 -20.08
C GLY A 256 23.65 17.06 -21.38
N GLU A 257 22.89 16.98 -22.46
CA GLU A 257 23.37 16.95 -23.83
C GLU A 257 24.08 18.27 -24.13
N SER A 258 25.40 18.31 -23.98
CA SER A 258 26.20 19.46 -24.40
C SER A 258 26.23 19.51 -25.93
N VAL A 259 25.50 20.46 -26.49
CA VAL A 259 25.55 20.84 -27.91
C VAL A 259 26.95 21.41 -28.20
N LYS A 260 27.72 20.71 -29.03
CA LYS A 260 28.98 21.20 -29.61
C LYS A 260 28.67 22.08 -30.81
N ASP A 261 28.80 23.39 -30.66
CA ASP A 261 29.01 24.28 -31.80
C ASP A 261 30.51 24.46 -32.06
N LYS A 262 30.88 24.18 -33.31
CA LYS A 262 32.21 24.42 -33.88
C LYS A 262 32.26 25.87 -34.35
N ASP A 263 33.26 26.62 -33.90
CA ASP A 263 33.84 27.65 -34.76
C ASP A 263 35.37 27.70 -34.66
N LYS A 264 35.97 28.08 -35.77
CA LYS A 264 37.29 27.72 -36.27
C LYS A 264 38.13 28.99 -36.34
N GLY A 265 39.20 29.09 -35.55
CA GLY A 265 40.18 30.17 -35.61
C GLY A 265 41.58 29.64 -35.30
N LYS A 266 42.53 29.93 -36.19
CA LYS A 266 43.84 29.28 -36.39
C LYS A 266 44.98 30.17 -35.85
N VAL A 267 46.18 29.56 -35.69
CA VAL A 267 47.56 30.16 -35.65
C VAL A 267 48.04 30.52 -34.22
N GLU A 268 49.22 30.20 -33.67
CA GLU A 268 50.53 29.67 -34.13
C GLU A 268 51.32 29.00 -32.95
N GLU A 269 52.22 28.09 -33.34
CA GLU A 269 53.52 27.65 -32.78
C GLU A 269 53.92 27.75 -31.28
N ALA A 270 54.38 26.61 -30.72
CA ALA A 270 55.78 26.43 -30.28
C ALA A 270 56.09 24.95 -29.95
N GLU A 271 57.18 24.45 -30.52
CA GLU A 271 57.80 23.13 -30.30
C GLU A 271 58.44 23.00 -28.90
N SER A 272 58.46 21.79 -28.33
CA SER A 272 59.69 20.99 -28.15
C SER A 272 59.51 19.81 -27.19
N GLU A 273 60.04 18.65 -27.60
CA GLU A 273 60.69 17.59 -26.80
C GLU A 273 59.95 16.97 -25.59
N LYS A 274 59.76 15.65 -25.47
CA LYS A 274 60.77 14.59 -25.62
C LYS A 274 60.12 13.21 -25.72
N VAL A 275 60.80 12.37 -26.50
CA VAL A 275 60.55 10.97 -26.81
C VAL A 275 61.10 10.05 -25.71
N ALA A 276 60.40 8.91 -25.54
CA ALA A 276 60.85 7.62 -25.00
C ALA A 276 61.16 7.49 -23.49
N ILE A 277 60.32 6.72 -22.79
CA ILE A 277 60.75 5.45 -22.19
C ILE A 277 59.66 4.42 -22.45
N LYS A 278 60.08 3.27 -22.98
CA LYS A 278 59.32 2.11 -23.39
C LYS A 278 58.97 1.22 -22.19
N GLU A 279 57.89 0.45 -22.35
CA GLU A 279 57.82 -1.00 -22.10
C GLU A 279 58.74 -1.52 -20.99
N GLU A 280 58.20 -1.79 -19.80
CA GLU A 280 58.64 -2.83 -18.85
C GLU A 280 57.83 -2.66 -17.56
N GLU A 281 56.62 -3.21 -17.51
CA GLU A 281 55.98 -3.64 -16.25
C GLU A 281 54.73 -4.53 -16.54
N GLU A 282 54.88 -5.46 -17.48
CA GLU A 282 54.06 -6.67 -17.56
C GLU A 282 54.94 -7.89 -17.24
N ASP A 283 55.50 -7.98 -16.02
CA ASP A 283 56.06 -9.25 -15.55
C ASP A 283 56.21 -9.39 -14.02
N GLU A 284 55.28 -8.85 -13.23
CA GLU A 284 55.33 -9.06 -11.76
C GLU A 284 53.99 -9.28 -11.06
N LEU A 285 53.05 -9.99 -11.71
CA LEU A 285 51.91 -10.57 -10.99
C LEU A 285 51.66 -12.07 -11.26
N SER A 286 52.53 -12.70 -12.07
CA SER A 286 52.53 -14.14 -12.34
C SER A 286 53.19 -15.00 -11.25
N LYS A 287 53.47 -14.44 -10.05
CA LYS A 287 54.19 -15.14 -8.96
C LYS A 287 53.44 -15.29 -7.63
N LYS A 288 52.12 -15.08 -7.59
CA LYS A 288 51.33 -15.37 -6.37
C LYS A 288 50.26 -16.46 -6.52
N LEU A 289 50.33 -17.26 -7.58
CA LEU A 289 49.41 -18.38 -7.83
C LEU A 289 49.95 -19.77 -7.41
N GLU A 290 51.04 -19.84 -6.64
CA GLU A 290 51.53 -21.10 -6.06
C GLU A 290 51.68 -21.00 -4.53
N SER A 291 50.56 -20.83 -3.83
CA SER A 291 50.47 -21.24 -2.42
C SER A 291 49.03 -21.57 -2.06
N THR A 292 48.52 -22.64 -2.66
CA THR A 292 47.34 -23.36 -2.17
C THR A 292 47.49 -24.78 -2.66
N THR A 293 48.00 -25.70 -1.82
CA THR A 293 47.70 -27.15 -1.81
C THR A 293 48.48 -27.84 -0.66
N ILE A 294 47.70 -28.27 0.34
CA ILE A 294 47.83 -29.48 1.20
C ILE A 294 48.91 -29.54 2.30
N SER A 295 48.45 -29.47 3.56
CA SER A 295 48.29 -30.64 4.45
C SER A 295 47.21 -30.39 5.48
#